data_AF-I1DWM4-F1
#
_entry.id   AF-I1DWM4-F1
#
_cell.length_a   1.000
_cell.length_b   1.000
_cell.length_c   1.000
_cell.angle_alpha   90.00
_cell.angle_beta   90.00
_cell.angle_gamma   90.00
#
_symmetry.space_group_name_H-M   'P 1'
#
loop_
_entity.id
_entity.type
_entity.pdbx_description
1 polymer ?
#
loop_
_entity_poly.entity_id
_entity_poly.type
_entity_poly.pdbx_seq_one_letter_code
_entity_poly.pdbx_strand_id
1 'polypeptide(L)'
;MRLGEKAQQCQLLQEQIEQLFQTEFYSVEEAAALVAKLNTLLVTPIDPSDTPVESAEFLQQNLDWLQKTMAKLSAQRDAVAESMLTIQKGRRARHSYGQHN
;
A
#
# COMPACT_ATOMS: atom_id res chain seq x y z
N MET A 1 12.34 22.12 4.41
CA MET A 1 13.05 20.85 4.70
C MET A 1 13.88 20.54 3.48
N ARG A 2 15.14 20.16 3.64
CA ARG A 2 15.99 19.83 2.49
C ARG A 2 15.50 18.57 1.81
N LEU A 3 15.64 18.50 0.49
CA LEU A 3 15.22 17.35 -0.30
C LEU A 3 15.83 16.03 0.19
N GLY A 4 17.11 16.03 0.58
CA GLY A 4 17.77 14.83 1.10
C GLY A 4 17.13 14.29 2.39
N GLU A 5 16.78 15.18 3.33
CA GLU A 5 16.10 14.80 4.57
C GLU A 5 14.69 14.26 4.29
N LYS A 6 13.98 14.94 3.37
CA LYS A 6 12.66 14.51 2.90
C LYS A 6 12.71 13.13 2.26
N ALA A 7 13.68 12.90 1.38
CA ALA A 7 13.88 11.63 0.69
C ALA A 7 14.13 10.49 1.68
N GLN A 8 14.99 10.71 2.67
CA GLN A 8 15.25 9.73 3.70
C GLN A 8 14.00 9.38 4.52
N GLN A 9 13.21 10.39 4.92
CA GLN A 9 11.97 10.14 5.66
C GLN A 9 10.91 9.41 4.82
N CYS A 10 10.77 9.78 3.55
CA CYS A 10 9.89 9.07 2.62
C CYS A 10 10.31 7.60 2.47
N GLN A 11 11.61 7.34 2.29
CA GLN A 11 12.12 5.97 2.18
C GLN A 11 11.85 5.15 3.45
N LEU A 12 12.09 5.71 4.63
CA LEU A 12 11.80 5.03 5.90
C LEU A 12 10.31 4.69 6.05
N LEU A 13 9.41 5.56 5.60
CA LEU A 13 7.97 5.28 5.62
C LEU A 13 7.59 4.21 4.58
N GLN A 14 8.20 4.23 3.39
CA GLN A 14 7.99 3.21 2.37
C GLN A 14 8.41 1.83 2.89
N GLU A 15 9.58 1.72 3.52
CA GLU A 15 10.06 0.47 4.14
C GLU A 15 9.12 -0.02 5.26
N GLN A 16 8.63 0.87 6.11
CA GLN A 16 7.63 0.51 7.14
C GLN A 16 6.32 -0.01 6.53
N ILE A 17 5.82 0.65 5.47
CA ILE A 17 4.62 0.21 4.76
C ILE A 17 4.84 -1.17 4.13
N GLU A 18 6.01 -1.39 3.50
CA GLU A 18 6.35 -2.67 2.90
C GLU A 18 6.44 -3.79 3.93
N GLN A 19 7.06 -3.54 5.08
CA GLN A 19 7.13 -4.48 6.20
C GLN A 19 5.74 -4.81 6.74
N LEU A 20 4.88 -3.80 6.91
CA LEU A 20 3.50 -4.01 7.33
C LEU A 20 2.77 -4.93 6.33
N PHE A 21 2.93 -4.71 5.02
CA PHE A 21 2.33 -5.53 3.98
C PHE A 21 2.94 -6.93 3.82
N GLN A 22 4.05 -7.24 4.48
CA GLN A 22 4.58 -8.61 4.57
C GLN A 22 3.92 -9.41 5.70
N THR A 23 3.23 -8.74 6.62
CA THR A 23 2.48 -9.39 7.70
C THR A 23 1.18 -9.98 7.14
N GLU A 24 0.88 -11.23 7.48
CA GLU A 24 -0.29 -11.97 6.94
C GLU A 24 -1.62 -11.29 7.26
N PHE A 25 -1.74 -10.69 8.45
CA PHE A 25 -2.94 -9.98 8.91
C PHE A 25 -2.57 -8.59 9.42
N TYR A 26 -2.23 -7.67 8.52
CA TYR A 26 -1.93 -6.30 8.90
C TYR A 26 -3.21 -5.47 9.18
N SER A 27 -3.08 -4.46 10.04
CA SER A 27 -4.15 -3.48 10.27
C SER A 27 -4.26 -2.51 9.09
N VAL A 28 -5.47 -2.40 8.53
CA VAL A 28 -5.77 -1.44 7.46
C VAL A 28 -5.67 -0.01 7.98
N GLU A 29 -6.04 0.22 9.24
CA GLU A 29 -5.94 1.51 9.91
C GLU A 29 -4.48 1.96 10.06
N GLU A 30 -3.60 1.06 10.47
CA GLU A 30 -2.16 1.32 10.58
C GLU A 30 -1.56 1.63 9.20
N ALA A 31 -1.91 0.83 8.18
CA ALA A 31 -1.49 1.06 6.81
C ALA A 31 -1.95 2.43 6.29
N ALA A 32 -3.22 2.78 6.52
CA ALA A 32 -3.78 4.07 6.13
C ALA A 32 -3.07 5.24 6.85
N ALA A 33 -2.74 5.08 8.13
CA ALA A 33 -2.01 6.10 8.89
C ALA A 33 -0.58 6.30 8.35
N LEU A 34 0.13 5.22 8.01
CA LEU A 34 1.47 5.32 7.40
C LEU A 34 1.43 5.98 6.02
N VAL A 35 0.47 5.60 5.18
CA VAL A 35 0.27 6.22 3.85
C VAL A 35 -0.09 7.70 3.98
N ALA A 36 -0.93 8.08 4.95
CA ALA A 36 -1.27 9.48 5.20
C ALA A 36 -0.05 10.31 5.64
N LYS A 37 0.83 9.73 6.48
CA LYS A 37 2.11 10.35 6.86
C LYS A 37 3.01 10.54 5.64
N LEU A 38 3.13 9.53 4.78
CA LEU A 38 3.92 9.61 3.55
C LEU A 38 3.39 10.70 2.62
N ASN A 39 2.07 10.77 2.41
CA ASN A 39 1.43 11.80 1.60
C ASN A 39 1.71 13.21 2.16
N THR A 40 1.62 13.38 3.48
CA THR A 40 1.91 14.66 4.15
C THR A 40 3.35 15.12 3.87
N LEU A 41 4.32 14.20 3.93
CA LEU A 41 5.69 14.53 3.56
C LEU A 41 5.78 14.91 2.08
N LEU A 42 5.20 14.12 1.17
CA LEU A 42 5.29 14.37 -0.27
C LEU A 42 4.74 15.73 -0.69
N VAL A 43 3.60 16.16 -0.12
CA VAL A 43 2.99 17.47 -0.43
C VAL A 43 3.67 18.65 0.26
N THR A 44 4.53 18.38 1.26
CA THR A 44 5.27 19.45 1.95
C THR A 44 6.25 20.11 0.97
N PRO A 45 6.26 21.46 0.85
CA PRO A 45 7.17 22.16 -0.05
C PRO A 45 8.64 21.83 0.25
N ILE A 46 9.41 21.68 -0.82
CA ILE A 46 10.86 21.47 -0.78
C ILE A 46 11.54 22.83 -0.59
N ASP A 47 12.75 22.86 -0.05
CA ASP A 47 13.52 24.09 0.10
C ASP A 47 13.80 24.72 -1.28
N PRO A 48 13.58 26.04 -1.47
CA PRO A 48 13.90 26.72 -2.73
C PRO A 48 15.39 26.66 -3.12
N SER A 49 16.29 26.25 -2.21
CA SER A 49 17.70 25.99 -2.55
C SER A 49 17.93 24.69 -3.33
N ASP A 50 16.98 23.75 -3.32
CA ASP A 50 17.09 22.48 -4.02
C ASP A 50 16.82 22.66 -5.52
N THR A 51 17.53 21.93 -6.38
CA THR A 51 17.38 22.13 -7.83
C THR A 51 16.05 21.56 -8.33
N PRO A 52 15.46 22.14 -9.40
CA PRO A 52 14.25 21.58 -10.01
C PRO A 52 14.45 20.15 -10.53
N VAL A 53 15.67 19.80 -10.97
CA VAL A 53 16.01 18.47 -11.48
C VAL A 53 15.94 17.43 -10.36
N GLU A 54 16.63 17.66 -9.24
CA GLU A 54 16.62 16.75 -8.09
C GLU A 54 15.20 16.59 -7.54
N SER A 55 14.44 17.68 -7.49
CA SER A 55 13.04 17.67 -7.07
C SER A 55 12.16 16.81 -7.97
N ALA A 56 12.34 16.91 -9.30
CA ALA A 56 11.61 16.10 -10.27
C ALA A 56 11.96 14.61 -10.16
N GLU A 57 13.25 14.28 -10.04
CA GLU A 57 13.71 12.91 -9.84
C GLU A 57 13.15 12.29 -8.55
N PHE A 58 13.18 13.04 -7.45
CA PHE A 58 12.58 12.62 -6.18
C PHE A 58 11.09 12.30 -6.33
N LEU A 59 10.32 13.18 -6.98
CA LEU A 59 8.89 12.95 -7.19
C LEU A 59 8.63 11.73 -8.10
N GLN A 60 9.44 11.55 -9.15
CA GLN A 60 9.32 10.41 -10.05
C GLN A 60 9.55 9.08 -9.33
N GLN A 61 10.60 8.99 -8.50
CA GLN A 61 10.89 7.78 -7.72
C GLN A 61 9.73 7.41 -6.78
N ASN A 62 9.12 8.40 -6.14
CA ASN A 62 7.96 8.18 -5.27
C ASN A 62 6.72 7.75 -6.05
N LEU A 63 6.50 8.33 -7.24
CA LEU A 63 5.41 7.93 -8.12
C LEU A 63 5.55 6.48 -8.58
N ASP A 64 6.75 6.08 -9.01
CA ASP A 64 7.05 4.72 -9.44
C ASP A 64 6.79 3.70 -8.30
N TRP A 65 7.18 4.06 -7.07
CA TRP A 65 6.92 3.25 -5.90
C TRP A 65 5.40 3.12 -5.62
N LEU A 66 4.65 4.23 -5.65
CA LEU A 66 3.21 4.23 -5.44
C LEU A 66 2.48 3.35 -6.46
N GLN A 67 2.88 3.42 -7.74
CA GLN A 67 2.29 2.59 -8.80
C GLN A 67 2.51 1.09 -8.54
N LYS A 68 3.74 0.69 -8.18
CA LYS A 68 4.05 -0.71 -7.84
C LYS A 68 3.25 -1.20 -6.65
N THR A 69 3.17 -0.38 -5.59
CA THR A 69 2.43 -0.70 -4.37
C THR A 69 0.93 -0.83 -4.63
N MET A 70 0.34 0.08 -5.42
CA MET A 70 -1.07 -0.02 -5.81
C MET A 70 -1.38 -1.27 -6.63
N ALA A 71 -0.49 -1.66 -7.55
CA ALA A 71 -0.64 -2.89 -8.32
C ALA A 71 -0.64 -4.14 -7.41
N LYS A 72 0.28 -4.19 -6.44
CA LYS A 72 0.35 -5.27 -5.45
C LYS A 72 -0.94 -5.36 -4.60
N LEU A 73 -1.41 -4.23 -4.07
CA LEU A 73 -2.64 -4.19 -3.26
C LEU A 73 -3.88 -4.59 -4.08
N SER A 74 -3.94 -4.19 -5.35
CA SER A 74 -5.03 -4.60 -6.25
C SER A 74 -5.05 -6.11 -6.46
N ALA A 75 -3.90 -6.72 -6.70
CA ALA A 75 -3.78 -8.17 -6.82
C ALA A 75 -4.18 -8.90 -5.53
N GLN A 76 -3.80 -8.38 -4.36
CA GLN A 76 -4.21 -8.94 -3.06
C GLN A 76 -5.73 -8.86 -2.86
N ARG A 77 -6.34 -7.72 -3.18
CA ARG A 77 -7.80 -7.55 -3.13
C ARG A 77 -8.51 -8.59 -4.00
N ASP A 78 -8.03 -8.80 -5.21
CA ASP A 78 -8.65 -9.73 -6.16
C ASP A 78 -8.53 -11.19 -5.67
N ALA A 79 -7.37 -11.57 -5.11
CA ALA A 79 -7.17 -12.89 -4.49
C ALA A 79 -8.11 -13.13 -3.29
N VAL A 80 -8.33 -12.10 -2.45
CA VAL A 80 -9.28 -12.17 -1.34
C VAL A 80 -10.71 -12.35 -1.86
N ALA A 81 -11.10 -11.62 -2.91
CA ALA A 81 -12.43 -11.75 -3.50
C ALA A 81 -12.67 -13.17 -4.05
N GLU A 82 -11.69 -13.76 -4.74
CA GLU A 82 -11.76 -15.13 -5.25
C GLU A 82 -11.87 -16.17 -4.12
N SER A 83 -11.09 -15.99 -3.05
CA SER A 83 -11.13 -16.84 -1.86
C SER A 83 -12.51 -16.82 -1.20
N MET A 84 -13.11 -15.62 -1.05
CA MET A 84 -14.47 -15.47 -0.51
C MET A 84 -15.53 -16.17 -1.37
N LEU A 85 -15.45 -16.04 -2.70
CA LEU A 85 -16.36 -16.74 -3.62
C LEU A 85 -16.26 -18.26 -3.49
N THR A 86 -15.04 -18.79 -3.33
CA THR A 86 -14.79 -20.21 -3.12
C THR A 86 -15.41 -20.71 -1.81
N ILE A 87 -15.25 -19.96 -0.73
CA ILE A 87 -15.87 -20.26 0.57
C ILE A 87 -17.39 -20.27 0.46
N GLN A 88 -17.98 -19.28 -0.22
CA GLN A 88 -19.44 -19.22 -0.43
C GLN A 88 -19.96 -20.43 -1.22
N LYS A 89 -19.28 -20.82 -2.30
CA LYS A 89 -19.62 -22.02 -3.07
C LYS A 89 -19.53 -23.30 -2.22
N GLY A 90 -18.45 -23.45 -1.44
CA GLY A 90 -18.27 -24.58 -0.53
C GLY A 90 -19.34 -24.66 0.56
N ARG A 91 -19.75 -23.53 1.14
CA ARG A 91 -20.87 -23.46 2.10
C ARG A 91 -22.18 -23.89 1.46
N ARG A 92 -22.47 -23.41 0.25
CA ARG A 92 -23.69 -23.78 -0.50
C ARG A 92 -23.74 -25.27 -0.81
N ALA A 93 -22.63 -25.86 -1.23
CA ALA A 93 -22.54 -27.30 -1.48
C ALA A 93 -22.84 -28.11 -0.20
N ARG A 94 -22.20 -27.79 0.94
CA ARG A 94 -22.42 -28.49 2.21
C ARG A 94 -23.88 -28.37 2.72
N HIS A 95 -24.51 -27.20 2.59
CA HIS A 95 -25.93 -27.04 2.94
C HIS A 95 -26.86 -27.88 2.06
N SER A 96 -26.56 -28.03 0.76
CA SER A 96 -27.35 -28.85 -0.15
C SER A 96 -27.32 -30.34 0.18
N TYR A 97 -26.18 -30.85 0.69
CA TYR A 97 -26.05 -32.25 1.11
C TYR A 97 -26.67 -32.52 2.49
N GLY A 98 -26.69 -31.54 3.40
CA GLY A 98 -27.30 -31.69 4.73
C GLY A 98 -28.83 -31.70 4.77
N GLN A 99 -29.51 -31.29 3.68
CA GLN A 99 -30.97 -31.33 3.57
C GLN A 99 -31.53 -32.60 2.91
N HIS A 100 -30.66 -33.52 2.47
CA HIS A 100 -31.05 -34.76 1.78
C HIS A 100 -30.85 -36.05 2.62
N ASN A 101 -30.63 -35.92 3.94
CA ASN A 101 -30.61 -37.04 4.90
C ASN A 101 -31.62 -36.77 6.01
#